data_AF-A0A8S2K6M2-F1
#
_entry.id   AF-A0A8S2K6M2-F1
#
_cell.length_a   1.000
_cell.length_b   1.000
_cell.length_c   1.000
_cell.angle_alpha   90.00
_cell.angle_beta   90.00
_cell.angle_gamma   90.00
#
_symmetry.space_group_name_H-M   'P 1'
#
loop_
_entity.id
_entity.type
_entity.pdbx_description
1 polymer ?
#
loop_
_entity_poly.entity_id
_entity_poly.type
_entity_poly.pdbx_seq_one_letter_code
_entity_poly.pdbx_strand_id
1 'polypeptide(L)'
;MNIACTICLDRFFLSSIISASPCGHLFHDKCLDRWLVDERKKTCPQCRTPITPKQVLKKLYLMEPLCQTQLPSSSHDSSDLLNQLDAQETKILECEQRCRKALSDLQKSEERRQAFENDAISLRKQFNEQTNKHQRTINERDAKINMLLEQYKHIDLSNKKDEQIKSLQAKLAEYRNIELIYKGLASTFKAELQKMVGSCQTIQDKDRVMEELIRYNVILKEEHCKMSDDKQDLIRNLDRITAQCEKMQLEKRQVIKR
;
A
#
# COMPACT_ATOMS: atom_id res chain seq x y z
N MET A 1 57.95 -8.87 -30.77
CA MET A 1 56.66 -9.59 -30.79
C MET A 1 55.73 -8.92 -29.78
N ASN A 2 54.55 -8.46 -30.19
CA ASN A 2 53.61 -7.74 -29.32
C ASN A 2 52.46 -8.69 -28.98
N ILE A 3 52.50 -9.32 -27.81
CA ILE A 3 51.47 -10.26 -27.35
C ILE A 3 50.39 -9.43 -26.64
N ALA A 4 49.21 -9.30 -27.25
CA ALA A 4 48.09 -8.49 -26.77
C ALA A 4 46.76 -9.22 -26.97
N CYS A 5 45.74 -8.86 -26.18
CA CYS A 5 44.42 -9.46 -26.26
C CYS A 5 43.61 -8.85 -27.41
N THR A 6 43.19 -9.63 -28.39
CA THR A 6 42.50 -9.08 -29.58
C THR A 6 41.03 -8.71 -29.36
N ILE A 7 40.48 -9.00 -28.17
CA ILE A 7 39.12 -8.59 -27.78
C ILE A 7 39.11 -7.14 -27.25
N CYS A 8 40.07 -6.78 -26.39
CA CYS A 8 40.16 -5.45 -25.79
C CYS A 8 41.28 -4.58 -26.37
N LEU A 9 42.15 -5.18 -27.20
CA LEU A 9 43.33 -4.56 -27.82
C LEU A 9 44.45 -4.13 -26.84
N ASP A 10 44.34 -4.51 -25.56
CA ASP A 10 45.34 -4.22 -24.53
C ASP A 10 46.46 -5.28 -24.45
N ARG A 11 47.64 -4.83 -24.02
CA ARG A 11 48.81 -5.69 -23.74
C ARG A 11 48.59 -6.50 -22.46
N PHE A 12 49.25 -7.66 -22.38
CA PHE A 12 49.27 -8.45 -21.16
C PHE A 12 50.33 -7.91 -20.18
N PHE A 13 49.95 -7.73 -18.91
CA PHE A 13 50.87 -7.40 -17.82
C PHE A 13 51.23 -8.67 -17.03
N LEU A 14 52.31 -8.62 -16.24
CA LEU A 14 52.72 -9.74 -15.37
C LEU A 14 51.63 -10.17 -14.39
N SER A 15 50.77 -9.23 -13.97
CA SER A 15 49.62 -9.49 -13.10
C SER A 15 48.34 -9.85 -13.87
N SER A 16 48.35 -9.85 -15.20
CA SER A 16 47.17 -10.19 -16.00
C SER A 16 46.89 -11.69 -15.93
N ILE A 17 45.64 -12.04 -15.62
CA ILE A 17 45.16 -13.41 -15.73
C ILE A 17 44.78 -13.67 -17.19
N ILE A 18 45.49 -14.60 -17.83
CA ILE A 18 45.35 -14.92 -19.26
C ILE A 18 44.69 -16.29 -19.41
N SER A 19 43.92 -16.47 -20.48
CA SER A 19 43.33 -17.74 -20.88
C SER A 19 43.65 -18.04 -22.33
N ALA A 20 43.97 -19.30 -22.62
CA ALA A 20 44.24 -19.77 -23.98
C ALA A 20 43.05 -20.58 -24.52
N SER A 21 42.61 -20.22 -25.71
CA SER A 21 41.66 -21.02 -26.51
C SER A 21 42.31 -22.34 -26.97
N PRO A 22 41.52 -23.38 -27.31
CA PRO A 22 42.06 -24.67 -27.78
C PRO A 22 42.91 -24.59 -29.05
N CYS A 23 42.79 -23.51 -29.83
CA CYS A 23 43.64 -23.24 -30.98
C CYS A 23 44.94 -22.47 -30.64
N GLY A 24 45.20 -22.19 -29.36
CA GLY A 24 46.43 -21.56 -28.87
C GLY A 24 46.42 -20.04 -28.77
N HIS A 25 45.35 -19.35 -29.19
CA HIS A 25 45.26 -17.89 -29.07
C HIS A 25 44.96 -17.45 -27.63
N LEU A 26 45.62 -16.37 -27.20
CA LEU A 26 45.61 -15.84 -25.82
C LEU A 26 44.69 -14.63 -25.67
N PHE A 27 43.96 -14.59 -24.55
CA PHE A 27 43.04 -13.50 -24.21
C PHE A 27 43.04 -13.24 -22.70
N HIS A 28 42.65 -12.04 -22.26
CA HIS A 28 42.35 -11.85 -20.83
C HIS A 28 41.21 -12.78 -20.42
N ASP A 29 41.33 -13.39 -19.24
CA ASP A 29 40.37 -14.40 -18.77
C ASP A 29 38.92 -13.89 -18.83
N LYS A 30 38.70 -12.69 -18.29
CA LYS A 30 37.41 -11.99 -18.31
C LYS A 30 36.92 -11.66 -19.72
N CYS A 31 37.82 -11.36 -20.65
CA CYS A 31 37.44 -11.04 -22.03
C CYS A 31 36.96 -12.29 -22.76
N LEU A 32 37.67 -13.41 -22.60
CA LEU A 32 37.26 -14.67 -23.20
C LEU A 32 35.96 -15.21 -22.59
N ASP A 33 35.77 -15.07 -21.28
CA ASP A 33 34.52 -15.48 -20.62
C ASP A 33 33.32 -14.71 -21.15
N ARG A 34 33.41 -13.38 -21.22
CA ARG A 34 32.33 -12.56 -21.79
C ARG A 34 32.02 -12.93 -23.24
N TRP A 35 33.03 -13.29 -24.02
CA TRP A 35 32.85 -13.71 -25.40
C TRP A 35 32.08 -15.03 -25.52
N LEU A 36 32.38 -16.00 -24.66
CA LEU A 36 31.79 -17.35 -24.70
C LEU A 36 30.43 -17.46 -23.99
N VAL A 37 30.04 -16.49 -23.16
CA VAL A 37 28.71 -16.41 -22.52
C VAL A 37 27.60 -16.14 -23.55
N ASP A 38 27.91 -15.42 -24.64
CA ASP A 38 26.97 -15.21 -25.74
C ASP A 38 26.84 -16.51 -26.57
N GLU A 39 25.67 -17.16 -26.54
CA GLU A 39 25.44 -18.47 -27.16
C GLU A 39 25.77 -18.52 -28.66
N ARG A 40 25.77 -17.37 -29.34
CA ARG A 40 26.12 -17.24 -30.77
C ARG A 40 27.62 -17.23 -31.03
N LYS A 41 28.47 -17.14 -30.00
CA LYS A 41 29.92 -16.86 -30.10
C LYS A 41 30.80 -17.90 -29.42
N LYS A 42 30.44 -19.19 -29.55
CA LYS A 42 31.27 -20.34 -29.10
C LYS A 42 32.47 -20.63 -30.02
N THR A 43 33.18 -19.59 -30.45
CA THR A 43 34.31 -19.67 -31.39
C THR A 43 35.43 -18.74 -30.95
N CYS A 44 36.67 -19.06 -31.35
CA CYS A 44 37.82 -18.22 -31.08
C CYS A 44 37.66 -16.85 -31.76
N PRO A 45 37.80 -15.73 -31.03
CA PRO A 45 37.71 -14.38 -31.62
C PRO A 45 38.73 -14.15 -32.75
N GLN A 46 39.87 -14.84 -32.71
CA GLN A 46 40.96 -14.65 -33.66
C GLN A 46 40.82 -15.49 -34.94
N CYS A 47 40.54 -16.80 -34.80
CA CYS A 47 40.57 -17.74 -35.93
C CYS A 47 39.25 -18.51 -36.13
N ARG A 48 38.22 -18.18 -35.34
CA ARG A 48 36.86 -18.74 -35.41
C ARG A 48 36.75 -20.26 -35.19
N THR A 49 37.81 -20.92 -34.75
CA THR A 49 37.77 -22.34 -34.32
C THR A 49 36.74 -22.51 -33.19
N PRO A 50 35.87 -23.52 -33.23
CA PRO A 50 34.90 -23.79 -32.18
C PRO A 50 35.58 -23.97 -30.81
N ILE A 51 35.02 -23.35 -29.78
CA ILE A 51 35.52 -23.44 -28.41
C ILE A 51 34.48 -24.15 -27.55
N THR A 52 34.89 -25.27 -26.95
CA THR A 52 34.15 -25.91 -25.87
C THR A 52 34.71 -25.40 -24.54
N PRO A 53 33.90 -24.96 -23.56
CA PRO A 53 34.40 -24.40 -22.28
C PRO A 53 35.38 -25.32 -21.53
N LYS A 54 35.25 -26.64 -21.68
CA LYS A 54 36.14 -27.65 -21.08
C LYS A 54 37.55 -27.70 -21.69
N GLN A 55 37.76 -27.08 -22.85
CA GLN A 55 39.01 -27.12 -23.62
C GLN A 55 39.81 -25.80 -23.53
N VAL A 56 39.34 -24.84 -22.72
CA VAL A 56 40.03 -23.57 -22.50
C VAL A 56 41.01 -23.74 -21.34
N LEU A 57 42.28 -23.40 -21.57
CA LEU A 57 43.29 -23.34 -20.50
C LEU A 57 43.13 -22.01 -19.76
N LYS A 58 42.66 -22.09 -18.52
CA LYS A 58 42.33 -20.95 -17.67
C LYS A 58 43.51 -20.55 -16.78
N LYS A 59 43.60 -19.24 -16.47
CA LYS A 59 44.49 -18.68 -15.44
C LYS A 59 45.97 -18.98 -15.66
N LEU A 60 46.46 -18.67 -16.85
CA LEU A 60 47.88 -18.64 -17.17
C LEU A 60 48.49 -17.35 -16.61
N TYR A 61 49.67 -17.49 -15.98
CA TYR A 61 50.46 -16.40 -15.41
C TYR A 61 51.78 -16.29 -16.16
N LEU A 62 52.18 -15.07 -16.50
CA LEU A 62 53.50 -14.80 -17.09
C LEU A 62 54.51 -14.70 -15.95
N MET A 63 55.38 -15.70 -15.82
CA MET A 63 56.56 -15.61 -14.94
C MET A 63 57.71 -14.92 -15.67
N GLU A 64 58.49 -14.14 -14.94
CA GLU A 64 59.70 -13.50 -15.47
C GLU A 64 60.75 -14.55 -15.88
N PRO A 65 61.47 -14.38 -17.01
CA PRO A 65 62.61 -15.22 -17.31
C PRO A 65 63.72 -14.94 -16.29
N LEU A 66 64.24 -16.00 -15.66
CA LEU A 66 65.44 -15.95 -14.81
C LEU A 66 66.64 -15.50 -15.67
N CYS A 67 66.84 -14.19 -15.76
CA CYS A 67 67.95 -13.61 -16.48
C CYS A 67 69.21 -13.74 -15.61
N GLN A 68 70.04 -14.73 -15.96
CA GLN A 68 71.46 -14.89 -15.65
C GLN A 68 72.02 -14.00 -14.53
N THR A 69 71.96 -14.49 -13.29
CA THR A 69 72.89 -14.06 -12.26
C THR A 69 74.30 -14.47 -12.67
N GLN A 70 75.15 -13.49 -12.96
CA GLN A 70 76.59 -13.66 -12.84
C GLN A 70 76.87 -14.18 -11.43
N LEU A 71 77.51 -15.34 -11.32
CA LEU A 71 78.12 -15.78 -10.07
C LEU A 71 79.22 -14.78 -9.70
N PRO A 72 79.19 -14.14 -8.52
CA PRO A 72 80.38 -13.55 -7.96
C PRO A 72 81.21 -14.69 -7.36
N SER A 73 82.34 -14.97 -8.00
CA SER A 73 83.45 -15.67 -7.37
C SER A 73 83.99 -14.78 -6.25
N SER A 74 83.56 -14.98 -5.01
CA SER A 74 84.26 -14.46 -3.83
C SER A 74 84.36 -15.58 -2.81
N SER A 75 85.60 -15.92 -2.44
CA SER A 75 85.85 -16.41 -1.09
C SER A 75 85.26 -15.36 -0.14
N HIS A 76 84.07 -15.60 0.41
CA HIS A 76 83.50 -14.69 1.40
C HIS A 76 84.45 -14.70 2.59
N ASP A 77 85.21 -13.63 2.73
CA ASP A 77 85.98 -13.39 3.92
C ASP A 77 84.99 -13.10 5.06
N SER A 78 85.32 -13.53 6.28
CA SER A 78 84.40 -13.47 7.42
C SER A 78 83.88 -12.04 7.69
N SER A 79 84.62 -11.03 7.23
CA SER A 79 84.31 -9.60 7.33
C SER A 79 83.13 -9.15 6.44
N ASP A 80 83.00 -9.68 5.22
CA ASP A 80 81.90 -9.33 4.31
C ASP A 80 80.56 -9.90 4.80
N LEU A 81 80.59 -11.10 5.39
CA LEU A 81 79.43 -11.72 6.02
C LEU A 81 78.99 -10.94 7.28
N LEU A 82 79.93 -10.44 8.08
CA LEU A 82 79.66 -9.55 9.22
C LEU A 82 78.99 -8.25 8.78
N ASN A 83 79.53 -7.57 7.77
CA ASN A 83 78.94 -6.35 7.22
C ASN A 83 77.52 -6.60 6.65
N GLN A 84 77.28 -7.76 6.02
CA GLN A 84 75.95 -8.14 5.57
C GLN A 84 75.01 -8.44 6.74
N LEU A 85 75.50 -9.05 7.82
CA LEU A 85 74.72 -9.33 9.01
C LEU A 85 74.28 -8.02 9.70
N ASP A 86 75.20 -7.08 9.91
CA ASP A 86 74.94 -5.76 10.48
C ASP A 86 73.95 -4.96 9.62
N ALA A 87 74.09 -5.06 8.28
CA ALA A 87 73.17 -4.43 7.34
C ALA A 87 71.77 -5.06 7.33
N GLN A 88 71.63 -6.33 7.68
CA GLN A 88 70.32 -6.97 7.87
C GLN A 88 69.73 -6.63 9.24
N GLU A 89 70.56 -6.57 10.29
CA GLU A 89 70.14 -6.26 11.65
C GLU A 89 69.58 -4.83 11.76
N THR A 90 70.24 -3.86 11.11
CA THR A 90 69.74 -2.47 10.99
C THR A 90 68.41 -2.40 10.23
N LYS A 91 68.24 -3.16 9.15
CA LYS A 91 66.97 -3.23 8.41
C LYS A 91 65.84 -3.84 9.24
N ILE A 92 66.14 -4.85 10.05
CA ILE A 92 65.18 -5.46 10.97
C ILE A 92 64.75 -4.43 12.02
N LEU A 93 65.69 -3.74 12.66
CA LEU A 93 65.40 -2.66 13.62
C LEU A 93 64.52 -1.56 13.02
N GLU A 94 64.84 -1.09 11.81
CA GLU A 94 64.00 -0.11 11.12
C GLU A 94 62.60 -0.66 10.81
N CYS A 95 62.50 -1.92 10.40
CA CYS A 95 61.22 -2.57 10.12
C CYS A 95 60.38 -2.70 11.40
N GLU A 96 60.99 -3.10 12.52
CA GLU A 96 60.34 -3.16 13.83
C GLU A 96 59.84 -1.80 14.29
N GLN A 97 60.64 -0.74 14.10
CA GLN A 97 60.25 0.61 14.47
C GLN A 97 59.09 1.13 13.62
N ARG A 98 59.08 0.82 12.31
CA ARG A 98 57.95 1.09 11.41
C ARG A 98 56.70 0.34 11.85
N CYS A 99 56.81 -0.94 12.18
CA CYS A 99 55.70 -1.75 12.69
C CYS A 99 55.13 -1.17 13.98
N ARG A 100 55.99 -0.78 14.94
CA ARG A 100 55.54 -0.15 16.20
C ARG A 100 54.76 1.13 15.95
N LYS A 101 55.22 1.98 15.02
CA LYS A 101 54.51 3.21 14.66
C LYS A 101 53.16 2.90 14.02
N ALA A 102 53.12 1.97 13.06
CA ALA A 102 51.90 1.53 12.40
C ALA A 102 50.85 0.98 13.39
N LEU A 103 51.29 0.21 14.40
CA LEU A 103 50.42 -0.30 15.46
C LEU A 103 49.81 0.84 16.30
N SER A 104 50.61 1.84 16.67
CA SER A 104 50.10 3.01 17.42
C SER A 104 49.08 3.82 16.60
N ASP A 105 49.35 4.02 15.31
CA ASP A 105 48.44 4.74 14.41
C ASP A 105 47.14 3.95 14.17
N LEU A 106 47.23 2.62 14.06
CA LEU A 106 46.07 1.74 13.96
C LEU A 106 45.19 1.85 15.21
N GLN A 107 45.77 1.78 16.41
CA GLN A 107 45.05 1.91 17.68
C GLN A 107 44.29 3.26 17.75
N LYS A 108 44.93 4.37 17.40
CA LYS A 108 44.27 5.70 17.34
C LYS A 108 43.16 5.76 16.30
N SER A 109 43.30 5.02 15.20
CA SER A 109 42.25 4.91 14.18
C SER A 109 41.06 4.09 14.70
N GLU A 110 41.31 3.03 15.46
CA GLU A 110 40.26 2.21 16.07
C GLU A 110 39.48 2.97 17.14
N GLU A 111 40.16 3.73 18.01
CA GLU A 111 39.50 4.59 19.00
C GLU A 111 38.58 5.62 18.35
N ARG A 112 39.06 6.28 17.27
CA ARG A 112 38.24 7.20 16.46
C ARG A 112 37.04 6.49 15.82
N ARG A 113 37.25 5.28 15.29
CA ARG A 113 36.17 4.47 14.69
C ARG A 113 35.10 4.13 15.72
N GLN A 114 35.49 3.73 16.94
CA GLN A 114 34.55 3.45 18.03
C GLN A 114 33.78 4.70 18.46
N ALA A 115 34.44 5.87 18.52
CA ALA A 115 33.76 7.13 18.80
C ALA A 115 32.65 7.43 17.77
N PHE A 116 32.97 7.33 16.47
CA PHE A 116 31.97 7.51 15.41
C PHE A 116 30.85 6.47 15.47
N GLU A 117 31.15 5.22 15.81
CA GLU A 117 30.16 4.16 15.97
C GLU A 117 29.18 4.47 17.12
N ASN A 118 29.70 4.96 18.25
CA ASN A 118 28.88 5.40 19.38
C ASN A 118 28.00 6.60 19.04
N ASP A 119 28.53 7.58 18.30
CA ASP A 119 27.77 8.74 17.83
C ASP A 119 26.65 8.32 16.88
N ALA A 120 26.93 7.38 15.95
CA ALA A 120 25.93 6.83 15.05
C ALA A 120 24.81 6.10 15.80
N ILE A 121 25.14 5.33 16.84
CA ILE A 121 24.16 4.67 17.71
C ILE A 121 23.31 5.71 18.45
N SER A 122 23.93 6.76 18.99
CA SER A 122 23.23 7.84 19.69
C SER A 122 22.24 8.57 18.78
N LEU A 123 22.68 8.97 17.58
CA LEU A 123 21.84 9.61 16.57
C LEU A 123 20.68 8.70 16.16
N ARG A 124 20.93 7.40 15.98
CA ARG A 124 19.87 6.44 15.65
C ARG A 124 18.83 6.31 16.75
N LYS A 125 19.24 6.33 18.02
CA LYS A 125 18.32 6.34 19.17
C LYS A 125 17.46 7.60 19.17
N GLN A 126 18.06 8.78 18.98
CA GLN A 126 17.33 10.05 18.90
C GLN A 126 16.30 10.05 17.75
N PHE A 127 16.71 9.59 16.57
CA PHE A 127 15.81 9.49 15.41
C PHE A 127 14.64 8.55 15.68
N ASN A 128 14.90 7.38 16.29
CA ASN A 128 13.85 6.42 16.64
C ASN A 128 12.88 7.00 17.69
N GLU A 129 13.39 7.74 18.67
CA GLU A 129 12.56 8.40 19.67
C GLU A 129 11.67 9.49 19.06
N GLN A 130 12.23 10.31 18.16
CA GLN A 130 11.45 11.30 17.41
C GLN A 130 10.40 10.63 16.55
N THR A 131 10.76 9.57 15.81
CA THR A 131 9.82 8.80 14.98
C THR A 131 8.67 8.25 15.82
N ASN A 132 8.96 7.68 17.00
CA ASN A 132 7.93 7.18 17.91
C ASN A 132 7.02 8.29 18.45
N LYS A 133 7.57 9.48 18.78
CA LYS A 133 6.77 10.65 19.20
C LYS A 133 5.81 11.10 18.08
N HIS A 134 6.31 11.18 16.86
CA HIS A 134 5.50 11.54 15.70
C HIS A 134 4.42 10.49 15.42
N GLN A 135 4.77 9.20 15.50
CA GLN A 135 3.82 8.10 15.30
C GLN A 135 2.68 8.12 16.34
N ARG A 136 2.98 8.39 17.62
CA ARG A 136 1.94 8.55 18.66
C ARG A 136 0.99 9.68 18.32
N THR A 137 1.53 10.83 17.91
CA THR A 137 0.73 12.00 17.54
C THR A 137 -0.16 11.72 16.32
N ILE A 138 0.35 10.96 15.34
CA ILE A 138 -0.42 10.51 14.17
C ILE A 138 -1.57 9.61 14.62
N ASN A 139 -1.28 8.58 15.42
CA ASN A 139 -2.30 7.65 15.91
C ASN A 139 -3.40 8.36 16.73
N GLU A 140 -3.03 9.35 17.56
CA GLU A 140 -3.98 10.17 18.30
C GLU A 140 -4.89 11.00 17.37
N ARG A 141 -4.31 11.58 16.31
CA ARG A 141 -5.06 12.34 15.30
C ARG A 141 -5.98 11.43 14.49
N ASP A 142 -5.52 10.26 14.09
CA ASP A 142 -6.32 9.27 13.36
C ASP A 142 -7.51 8.79 14.20
N ALA A 143 -7.32 8.54 15.50
CA ALA A 143 -8.40 8.21 16.42
C ALA A 143 -9.44 9.35 16.49
N LYS A 144 -8.99 10.60 16.53
CA LYS A 144 -9.88 11.78 16.55
C LYS A 144 -10.65 11.94 15.23
N ILE A 145 -10.00 11.74 14.09
CA ILE A 145 -10.63 11.75 12.76
C ILE A 145 -11.71 10.67 12.69
N ASN A 146 -11.40 9.45 13.13
CA ASN A 146 -12.36 8.35 13.13
C ASN A 146 -13.59 8.64 14.01
N MET A 147 -13.40 9.23 15.20
CA MET A 147 -14.54 9.69 16.01
C MET A 147 -15.40 10.74 15.30
N LEU A 148 -14.77 11.73 14.65
CA LEU A 148 -15.49 12.78 13.92
C LEU A 148 -16.25 12.22 12.70
N LEU A 149 -15.67 11.27 11.98
CA LEU A 149 -16.34 10.60 10.87
C LEU A 149 -17.58 9.84 11.35
N GLU A 150 -17.50 9.18 12.50
CA GLU A 150 -18.65 8.47 13.07
C GLU A 150 -19.74 9.44 13.55
N GLN A 151 -19.36 10.56 14.15
CA GLN A 151 -20.30 11.64 14.48
C GLN A 151 -21.00 12.19 13.23
N TYR A 152 -20.26 12.40 12.14
CA TYR A 152 -20.84 12.90 10.89
C TYR A 152 -21.88 11.93 10.31
N LYS A 153 -21.61 10.61 10.32
CA LYS A 153 -22.59 9.59 9.90
C LYS A 153 -23.86 9.65 10.74
N HIS A 154 -23.74 9.85 12.05
CA HIS A 154 -24.90 9.98 12.93
C HIS A 154 -25.74 11.23 12.61
N ILE A 155 -25.09 12.35 12.31
CA ILE A 155 -25.78 13.59 11.92
C ILE A 155 -26.50 13.40 10.58
N ASP A 156 -25.86 12.81 9.57
CA ASP A 156 -26.48 12.53 8.27
C ASP A 156 -27.74 11.65 8.39
N LEU A 157 -27.66 10.59 9.20
CA LEU A 157 -28.82 9.74 9.52
C LEU A 157 -29.92 10.50 10.26
N SER A 158 -29.59 11.43 11.16
CA SER A 158 -30.57 12.26 11.86
C SER A 158 -31.28 13.19 10.88
N ASN A 159 -30.54 13.87 10.01
CA ASN A 159 -31.10 14.78 9.02
C ASN A 159 -32.07 14.07 8.07
N LYS A 160 -31.74 12.85 7.62
CA LYS A 160 -32.64 12.02 6.81
C LYS A 160 -33.94 11.67 7.53
N LYS A 161 -33.88 11.40 8.84
CA LYS A 161 -35.09 11.15 9.66
C LYS A 161 -35.92 12.42 9.80
N ASP A 162 -35.30 13.57 10.00
CA ASP A 162 -36.00 14.85 10.13
C ASP A 162 -36.73 15.23 8.83
N GLU A 163 -36.14 14.95 7.66
CA GLU A 163 -36.80 15.11 6.36
C GLU A 163 -38.02 14.20 6.22
N GLN A 164 -37.90 12.92 6.61
CA GLN A 164 -39.04 11.99 6.61
C GLN A 164 -40.15 12.45 7.57
N ILE A 165 -39.80 12.93 8.76
CA ILE A 165 -40.76 13.47 9.73
C ILE A 165 -41.50 14.67 9.14
N LYS A 166 -40.80 15.61 8.50
CA LYS A 166 -41.44 16.77 7.84
C LYS A 166 -42.40 16.34 6.74
N SER A 167 -42.02 15.36 5.91
CA SER A 167 -42.89 14.81 4.86
C SER A 167 -44.16 14.17 5.44
N LEU A 168 -44.02 13.37 6.50
CA LEU A 168 -45.17 12.75 7.18
C LEU A 168 -46.06 13.79 7.87
N GLN A 169 -45.49 14.84 8.46
CA GLN A 169 -46.24 15.93 9.07
C GLN A 169 -47.07 16.71 8.02
N ALA A 170 -46.51 16.95 6.83
CA ALA A 170 -47.26 17.58 5.73
C ALA A 170 -48.47 16.73 5.32
N LYS A 171 -48.27 15.42 5.12
CA LYS A 171 -49.38 14.49 4.81
C LYS A 171 -50.44 14.45 5.91
N LEU A 172 -50.03 14.44 7.18
CA LEU A 172 -50.98 14.49 8.30
C LEU A 172 -51.79 15.79 8.32
N ALA A 173 -51.21 16.92 7.93
CA ALA A 173 -51.95 18.17 7.78
C ALA A 173 -52.99 18.10 6.66
N GLU A 174 -52.65 17.48 5.52
CA GLU A 174 -53.59 17.23 4.43
C GLU A 174 -54.77 16.36 4.89
N TYR A 175 -54.51 15.25 5.60
CA TYR A 175 -55.59 14.41 6.13
C TYR A 175 -56.48 15.13 7.13
N ARG A 176 -55.91 16.00 8.00
CA ARG A 176 -56.71 16.83 8.91
C ARG A 176 -57.62 17.80 8.16
N ASN A 177 -57.14 18.39 7.07
CA ASN A 177 -57.96 19.27 6.23
C ASN A 177 -59.13 18.49 5.59
N ILE A 178 -58.87 17.29 5.08
CA ILE A 178 -59.91 16.41 4.53
C ILE A 178 -60.93 16.03 5.62
N GLU A 179 -60.47 15.70 6.83
CA GLU A 179 -61.35 15.37 7.95
C GLU A 179 -62.26 16.54 8.35
N LEU A 180 -61.75 17.77 8.33
CA LEU A 180 -62.55 18.98 8.57
C LEU A 180 -63.63 19.17 7.50
N ILE A 181 -63.27 18.99 6.22
CA ILE A 181 -64.23 19.07 5.11
C ILE A 181 -65.32 18.00 5.27
N TYR A 182 -64.93 16.76 5.54
CA TYR A 182 -65.87 15.66 5.75
C TYR A 182 -66.83 15.92 6.92
N LYS A 183 -66.31 16.36 8.07
CA LYS A 183 -67.14 16.72 9.24
C LYS A 183 -68.10 17.87 8.92
N GLY A 184 -67.63 18.87 8.17
CA GLY A 184 -68.45 19.97 7.66
C GLY A 184 -69.61 19.47 6.81
N LEU A 185 -69.31 18.69 5.76
CA LEU A 185 -70.32 18.08 4.88
C LEU A 185 -71.31 17.18 5.63
N ALA A 186 -70.84 16.35 6.57
CA ALA A 186 -71.71 15.50 7.36
C ALA A 186 -72.71 16.31 8.21
N SER A 187 -72.28 17.47 8.74
CA SER A 187 -73.13 18.35 9.53
C SER A 187 -74.19 19.08 8.69
N THR A 188 -73.82 19.57 7.50
CA THR A 188 -74.76 20.22 6.57
C THR A 188 -75.76 19.21 6.03
N PHE A 189 -75.29 18.02 5.65
CA PHE A 189 -76.13 16.92 5.19
C PHE A 189 -77.16 16.49 6.26
N LYS A 190 -76.72 16.34 7.51
CA LYS A 190 -77.62 16.02 8.62
C LYS A 190 -78.73 17.07 8.78
N ALA A 191 -78.39 18.35 8.65
CA ALA A 191 -79.36 19.44 8.74
C ALA A 191 -80.35 19.45 7.56
N GLU A 192 -79.89 19.18 6.34
CA GLU A 192 -80.74 19.09 5.14
C GLU A 192 -81.69 17.90 5.22
N LEU A 193 -81.22 16.71 5.62
CA LEU A 193 -82.08 15.56 5.82
C LEU A 193 -83.15 15.81 6.90
N GLN A 194 -82.77 16.43 8.01
CA GLN A 194 -83.74 16.78 9.07
C GLN A 194 -84.83 17.73 8.56
N LYS A 195 -84.49 18.70 7.72
CA LYS A 195 -85.47 19.57 7.06
C LYS A 195 -86.37 18.79 6.11
N MET A 196 -85.78 17.94 5.26
CA MET A 196 -86.51 17.17 4.24
C MET A 196 -87.50 16.18 4.88
N VAL A 197 -87.07 15.48 5.93
CA VAL A 197 -87.91 14.56 6.72
C VAL A 197 -88.97 15.33 7.51
N GLY A 198 -88.63 16.50 8.07
CA GLY A 198 -89.59 17.35 8.79
C GLY A 198 -90.71 17.93 7.93
N SER A 199 -90.49 18.08 6.63
CA SER A 199 -91.49 18.55 5.65
C SER A 199 -92.35 17.46 5.01
N CYS A 200 -92.14 16.19 5.38
CA CYS A 200 -92.72 15.04 4.69
C CYS A 200 -94.14 14.73 5.19
N GLN A 201 -95.18 14.95 4.38
CA GLN A 201 -96.59 14.75 4.77
C GLN A 201 -97.31 13.66 3.97
N THR A 202 -96.89 13.41 2.72
CA THR A 202 -97.52 12.43 1.82
C THR A 202 -96.62 11.20 1.56
N ILE A 203 -97.20 10.13 0.99
CA ILE A 203 -96.44 8.93 0.61
C ILE A 203 -95.44 9.25 -0.52
N GLN A 204 -95.82 10.09 -1.49
CA GLN A 204 -94.92 10.53 -2.57
C GLN A 204 -93.71 11.33 -2.04
N ASP A 205 -93.89 12.14 -0.99
CA ASP A 205 -92.76 12.83 -0.36
C ASP A 205 -91.77 11.84 0.27
N LYS A 206 -92.28 10.74 0.85
CA LYS A 206 -91.46 9.69 1.45
C LYS A 206 -90.67 8.91 0.41
N ASP A 207 -91.29 8.61 -0.74
CA ASP A 207 -90.61 7.93 -1.86
C ASP A 207 -89.49 8.81 -2.44
N ARG A 208 -89.72 10.12 -2.56
CA ARG A 208 -88.68 11.07 -3.01
C ARG A 208 -87.49 11.15 -2.04
N VAL A 209 -87.76 11.18 -0.74
CA VAL A 209 -86.71 11.16 0.30
C VAL A 209 -85.95 9.83 0.27
N MET A 210 -86.64 8.71 0.04
CA MET A 210 -86.04 7.38 -0.06
C MET A 210 -85.10 7.27 -1.28
N GLU A 211 -85.49 7.78 -2.45
CA GLU A 211 -84.62 7.78 -3.64
C GLU A 211 -83.34 8.61 -3.44
N GLU A 212 -83.45 9.80 -2.85
CA GLU A 212 -82.29 10.64 -2.54
C GLU A 212 -81.35 9.98 -1.52
N LEU A 213 -81.89 9.33 -0.49
CA LEU A 213 -81.11 8.56 0.47
C LEU A 213 -80.39 7.37 -0.16
N ILE A 214 -81.03 6.69 -1.12
CA ILE A 214 -80.41 5.58 -1.86
C ILE A 214 -79.27 6.10 -2.73
N ARG A 215 -79.47 7.17 -3.51
CA ARG A 215 -78.42 7.80 -4.32
C ARG A 215 -77.21 8.18 -3.46
N TYR A 216 -77.46 8.79 -2.31
CA TYR A 216 -76.39 9.21 -1.40
C TYR A 216 -75.66 8.03 -0.76
N ASN A 217 -76.36 6.96 -0.35
CA ASN A 217 -75.72 5.76 0.19
C ASN A 217 -74.80 5.07 -0.82
N VAL A 218 -75.16 5.09 -2.11
CA VAL A 218 -74.29 4.56 -3.17
C VAL A 218 -72.98 5.37 -3.25
N ILE A 219 -73.07 6.70 -3.31
CA ILE A 219 -71.90 7.60 -3.37
C ILE A 219 -71.02 7.43 -2.13
N LEU A 220 -71.62 7.40 -0.93
CA LEU A 220 -70.88 7.18 0.32
C LEU A 220 -70.16 5.83 0.34
N LYS A 221 -70.78 4.78 -0.19
CA LYS A 221 -70.20 3.44 -0.22
C LYS A 221 -69.00 3.38 -1.17
N GLU A 222 -69.07 4.08 -2.31
CA GLU A 222 -67.95 4.19 -3.26
C GLU A 222 -66.76 4.95 -2.64
N GLU A 223 -67.01 6.11 -2.03
CA GLU A 223 -65.96 6.90 -1.37
C GLU A 223 -65.36 6.17 -0.15
N HIS A 224 -66.19 5.45 0.63
CA HIS A 224 -65.70 4.62 1.73
C HIS A 224 -64.82 3.47 1.23
N CYS A 225 -65.14 2.84 0.09
CA CYS A 225 -64.26 1.84 -0.51
C CYS A 225 -62.91 2.42 -0.90
N LYS A 226 -62.88 3.57 -1.59
CA LYS A 226 -61.62 4.26 -1.97
C LYS A 226 -60.77 4.59 -0.75
N MET A 227 -61.37 5.18 0.29
CA MET A 227 -60.67 5.50 1.53
C MET A 227 -60.16 4.26 2.28
N SER A 228 -60.89 3.14 2.20
CA SER A 228 -60.47 1.86 2.77
C SER A 228 -59.27 1.29 2.04
N ASP A 229 -59.23 1.38 0.72
CA ASP A 229 -58.09 0.92 -0.10
C ASP A 229 -56.85 1.77 0.15
N ASP A 230 -56.99 3.10 0.16
CA ASP A 230 -55.90 4.04 0.49
C ASP A 230 -55.34 3.78 1.90
N LYS A 231 -56.21 3.48 2.87
CA LYS A 231 -55.80 3.09 4.22
C LYS A 231 -55.00 1.79 4.23
N GLN A 232 -55.41 0.78 3.47
CA GLN A 232 -54.65 -0.47 3.38
C GLN A 232 -53.27 -0.25 2.76
N ASP A 233 -53.16 0.59 1.74
CA ASP A 233 -51.88 0.91 1.11
C ASP A 233 -50.95 1.71 2.03
N LEU A 234 -51.49 2.63 2.84
CA LEU A 234 -50.72 3.29 3.90
C LEU A 234 -50.21 2.31 4.94
N ILE A 235 -51.03 1.35 5.37
CA ILE A 235 -50.63 0.30 6.32
C ILE A 235 -49.48 -0.53 5.75
N ARG A 236 -49.59 -1.00 4.49
CA ARG A 236 -48.52 -1.74 3.80
C ARG A 236 -47.22 -0.95 3.73
N ASN A 237 -47.31 0.36 3.47
CA ASN A 237 -46.13 1.24 3.43
C ASN A 237 -45.49 1.41 4.81
N LEU A 238 -46.30 1.55 5.86
CA LEU A 238 -45.85 1.60 7.25
C LEU A 238 -45.13 0.32 7.66
N ASP A 239 -45.68 -0.84 7.32
CA ASP A 239 -45.05 -2.14 7.59
C ASP A 239 -43.70 -2.25 6.87
N ARG A 240 -43.62 -1.78 5.62
CA ARG A 240 -42.36 -1.76 4.85
C ARG A 240 -41.29 -0.88 5.50
N ILE A 241 -41.66 0.32 5.94
CA ILE A 241 -40.74 1.24 6.62
C ILE A 241 -40.30 0.68 7.97
N THR A 242 -41.21 0.06 8.71
CA THR A 242 -40.93 -0.56 10.01
C THR A 242 -39.92 -1.70 9.86
N ALA A 243 -40.12 -2.59 8.88
CA ALA A 243 -39.18 -3.67 8.57
C ALA A 243 -37.79 -3.14 8.15
N GLN A 244 -37.74 -2.06 7.37
CA GLN A 244 -36.47 -1.41 7.00
C GLN A 244 -35.75 -0.83 8.24
N CYS A 245 -36.49 -0.22 9.16
CA CYS A 245 -35.94 0.30 10.40
C CYS A 245 -35.39 -0.82 11.30
N GLU A 246 -36.12 -1.94 11.44
CA GLU A 246 -35.66 -3.11 12.20
C GLU A 246 -34.38 -3.71 11.62
N LYS A 247 -34.30 -3.83 10.29
CA LYS A 247 -33.10 -4.30 9.60
C LYS A 247 -31.90 -3.41 9.86
N MET A 248 -32.05 -2.09 9.72
CA MET A 248 -30.98 -1.13 10.02
C MET A 248 -30.56 -1.18 11.50
N GLN A 249 -31.49 -1.39 12.43
CA GLN A 249 -31.16 -1.57 13.84
C GLN A 249 -30.38 -2.85 14.11
N LEU A 250 -30.71 -3.96 13.43
CA LEU A 250 -29.99 -5.21 13.54
C LEU A 250 -28.56 -5.08 13.00
N GLU A 251 -28.39 -4.46 11.84
CA GLU A 251 -27.08 -4.17 11.25
C GLU A 251 -26.23 -3.29 12.18
N LYS A 252 -26.82 -2.24 12.77
CA LYS A 252 -26.16 -1.41 13.78
C LYS A 252 -25.69 -2.23 14.99
N ARG A 253 -26.51 -3.15 15.51
CA ARG A 253 -26.15 -4.03 16.64
C ARG A 253 -25.01 -4.99 16.29
N GLN A 254 -24.94 -5.47 15.04
CA GLN A 254 -23.88 -6.35 14.58
C GLN A 254 -22.55 -5.63 14.42
N VAL A 255 -22.57 -4.36 13.97
CA VAL A 255 -21.38 -3.51 13.87
C VAL A 255 -20.82 -3.16 15.25
N ILE A 256 -21.67 -2.84 16.23
CA ILE A 256 -21.23 -2.49 17.60
C ILE A 256 -20.60 -3.69 18.35
N LYS A 257 -20.93 -4.93 17.96
CA LYS A 257 -20.39 -6.15 18.58
C LYS A 257 -19.05 -6.63 17.99
N ARG A 258 -18.57 -6.00 16.91
CA ARG A 258 -17.26 -6.29 16.29
C ARG A 258 -16.24 -5.25 16.72
#